data_AF-A0A0X1KJ58-F1
#
_entry.id   AF-A0A0X1KJ58-F1
#
_cell.length_a   1.000
_cell.length_b   1.000
_cell.length_c   1.000
_cell.angle_alpha   90.00
_cell.angle_beta   90.00
_cell.angle_gamma   90.00
#
_symmetry.space_group_name_H-M   'P 1'
#
loop_
_entity.id
_entity.type
_entity.pdbx_description
1 polymer ?
#
loop_
_entity_poly.entity_id
_entity_poly.type
_entity_poly.pdbx_seq_one_letter_code
_entity_poly.pdbx_strand_id
1 'polypeptide(L)'
;MRRIFVKPRELVVPGTLLAQGPFKNGRGTFREGNRIYSTVVGLVEIRGDMIRVIPLEGPYIPEVGDNVLGKIVDVRFSNWTVDIGAPYQANLRVQDAVEERIDLLKTDLRKIFDIGDIIYAKVKAFNEVNQIDLTTKGMPFRGGPLRGGQLVTITPSKVPRVIGKGGSMINMIKKLTGTRIIVGQNGWVWVSGKNDELEKLAVEAILKVDRESHVQGLTDRVKEFLLSRLRDLKEKGIIEVMPQLEENDEGEEK
;
A
#
# COMPACT_ATOMS: atom_id res chain seq x y z
N MET A 1 -22.95 27.62 14.10
CA MET A 1 -22.35 26.91 15.25
C MET A 1 -21.60 25.68 14.73
N ARG A 2 -20.37 25.43 15.22
CA ARG A 2 -19.62 24.20 14.95
C ARG A 2 -19.97 23.17 16.03
N ARG A 3 -20.38 21.96 15.63
CA ARG A 3 -20.68 20.87 16.55
C ARG A 3 -20.26 19.54 15.95
N ILE A 4 -19.59 18.71 16.74
CA ILE A 4 -19.20 17.35 16.37
C ILE A 4 -20.06 16.41 17.24
N PHE A 5 -20.60 15.35 16.63
CA PHE A 5 -21.50 14.40 17.29
C PHE A 5 -20.85 13.04 17.58
N VAL A 6 -19.63 12.82 17.10
CA VAL A 6 -18.89 11.55 17.20
C VAL A 6 -17.49 11.77 17.79
N LYS A 7 -16.90 10.71 18.34
CA LYS A 7 -15.53 10.71 18.89
C LYS A 7 -14.51 10.23 17.84
N PRO A 8 -13.24 10.62 17.95
CA PRO A 8 -12.17 10.02 17.15
C PRO A 8 -12.14 8.49 17.32
N ARG A 9 -11.96 7.76 16.21
CA ARG A 9 -11.97 6.30 16.12
C ARG A 9 -13.28 5.63 16.52
N GLU A 10 -14.38 6.38 16.60
CA GLU A 10 -15.71 5.80 16.78
C GLU A 10 -16.13 5.03 15.53
N LEU A 11 -16.71 3.84 15.72
CA LEU A 11 -17.27 3.04 14.64
C LEU A 11 -18.60 3.65 14.20
N VAL A 12 -18.71 3.97 12.92
CA VAL A 12 -19.91 4.55 12.32
C VAL A 12 -20.40 3.72 11.16
N VAL A 13 -21.67 3.90 10.81
CA VAL A 13 -22.34 3.26 9.68
C VAL A 13 -22.84 4.31 8.69
N PRO A 14 -23.16 3.94 7.44
CA PRO A 14 -23.75 4.88 6.49
C PRO A 14 -24.99 5.57 7.09
N GLY A 15 -25.07 6.89 6.93
CA GLY A 15 -26.14 7.71 7.49
C GLY A 15 -25.90 8.25 8.91
N THR A 16 -24.84 7.83 9.62
CA THR A 16 -24.50 8.42 10.92
C THR A 16 -24.11 9.89 10.78
N LEU A 17 -24.73 10.79 11.58
CA LEU A 17 -24.38 12.21 11.66
C LEU A 17 -23.04 12.40 12.37
N LEU A 18 -22.06 12.96 11.67
CA LEU A 18 -20.70 13.16 12.19
C LEU A 18 -20.52 14.56 12.78
N ALA A 19 -20.95 15.59 12.04
CA ALA A 19 -20.78 16.97 12.45
C ALA A 19 -21.78 17.92 11.78
N GLN A 20 -21.88 19.12 12.34
CA GLN A 20 -22.66 20.23 11.82
C GLN A 20 -21.84 21.52 11.88
N GLY A 21 -21.82 22.27 10.78
CA GLY A 21 -21.07 23.52 10.65
C GLY A 21 -20.04 23.51 9.50
N PRO A 22 -19.20 24.55 9.42
CA PRO A 22 -18.24 24.75 8.35
C PRO A 22 -16.97 23.88 8.54
N PHE A 23 -17.18 22.56 8.62
CA PHE A 23 -16.11 21.56 8.52
C PHE A 23 -15.79 21.30 7.05
N LYS A 24 -14.68 20.66 6.72
CA LYS A 24 -14.38 20.13 5.39
C LYS A 24 -14.87 18.69 5.31
N ASN A 25 -15.57 18.34 4.23
CA ASN A 25 -15.92 16.95 3.98
C ASN A 25 -14.63 16.22 3.59
N GLY A 26 -14.39 15.08 4.24
CA GLY A 26 -13.35 14.15 3.87
C GLY A 26 -13.96 12.90 3.24
N ARG A 27 -13.10 11.93 2.90
CA ARG A 27 -13.55 10.66 2.34
C ARG A 27 -14.44 9.87 3.29
N GLY A 28 -15.30 9.03 2.71
CA GLY A 28 -16.29 8.27 3.47
C GLY A 28 -17.38 9.14 4.09
N THR A 29 -17.52 10.41 3.65
CA THR A 29 -18.54 11.33 4.13
C THR A 29 -19.23 12.06 3.00
N PHE A 30 -20.48 12.45 3.22
CA PHE A 30 -21.22 13.34 2.34
C PHE A 30 -21.84 14.49 3.14
N ARG A 31 -22.14 15.59 2.46
CA ARG A 31 -22.77 16.76 3.06
C ARG A 31 -24.20 16.90 2.57
N GLU A 32 -25.09 17.17 3.51
CA GLU A 32 -26.47 17.57 3.25
C GLU A 32 -26.76 18.85 4.05
N GLY A 33 -26.94 19.97 3.35
CA GLY A 33 -27.03 21.29 3.96
C GLY A 33 -25.78 21.62 4.79
N ASN A 34 -25.97 21.85 6.10
CA ASN A 34 -24.88 22.17 7.04
C ASN A 34 -24.45 20.95 7.89
N ARG A 35 -24.84 19.74 7.51
CA ARG A 35 -24.56 18.49 8.23
C ARG A 35 -23.68 17.57 7.39
N ILE A 36 -22.80 16.82 8.06
CA ILE A 36 -21.91 15.85 7.44
C ILE A 36 -22.26 14.47 7.99
N TYR A 37 -22.46 13.52 7.09
CA TYR A 37 -22.87 12.16 7.37
C TYR A 37 -21.86 11.14 6.83
N SER A 38 -21.79 9.95 7.42
CA SER A 38 -20.98 8.86 6.89
C SER A 38 -21.63 8.24 5.64
N THR A 39 -20.82 7.86 4.65
CA THR A 39 -21.26 7.02 3.50
C THR A 39 -20.84 5.56 3.64
N VAL A 40 -19.97 5.22 4.59
CA VAL A 40 -19.35 3.89 4.72
C VAL A 40 -19.40 3.38 6.16
N VAL A 41 -19.20 2.09 6.34
CA VAL A 41 -18.90 1.51 7.66
C VAL A 41 -17.41 1.71 7.93
N GLY A 42 -17.07 2.39 9.03
CA GLY A 42 -15.68 2.80 9.24
C GLY A 42 -15.41 3.47 10.57
N LEU A 43 -14.15 3.83 10.77
CA LEU A 43 -13.68 4.55 11.95
C LEU A 43 -13.58 6.04 11.63
N VAL A 44 -14.16 6.89 12.48
CA VAL A 44 -14.09 8.33 12.31
C VAL A 44 -12.67 8.84 12.53
N GLU A 45 -12.21 9.70 11.63
CA GLU A 45 -10.98 10.45 11.80
C GLU A 45 -11.25 11.95 11.66
N ILE A 46 -10.83 12.70 12.67
CA ILE A 46 -10.98 14.16 12.74
C ILE A 46 -9.58 14.75 12.71
N ARG A 47 -9.27 15.53 11.68
CA ARG A 47 -7.98 16.23 11.51
C ARG A 47 -8.24 17.72 11.30
N GLY A 48 -8.07 18.51 12.37
CA GLY A 48 -8.41 19.93 12.35
C GLY A 48 -9.87 20.14 11.97
N ASP A 49 -10.11 20.84 10.86
CA ASP A 49 -11.46 21.10 10.34
C ASP A 49 -11.98 20.01 9.38
N MET A 50 -11.19 19.00 9.04
CA MET A 50 -11.60 17.92 8.14
C MET A 50 -12.10 16.70 8.91
N ILE A 51 -13.26 16.18 8.48
CA ILE A 51 -13.86 14.96 9.04
C ILE A 51 -13.94 13.92 7.93
N ARG A 52 -13.31 12.76 8.15
CA ARG A 52 -13.36 11.62 7.24
C ARG A 52 -13.71 10.34 8.01
N VAL A 53 -14.12 9.32 7.26
CA VAL A 53 -14.36 7.98 7.78
C VAL A 53 -13.41 7.03 7.05
N ILE A 54 -12.57 6.35 7.82
CA ILE A 54 -11.67 5.31 7.30
C ILE A 54 -12.49 4.03 7.16
N PRO A 55 -12.73 3.54 5.94
CA PRO A 55 -13.53 2.34 5.73
C PRO A 55 -12.84 1.11 6.34
N LEU A 56 -13.62 0.21 6.95
CA LEU A 56 -13.09 -1.06 7.45
C LEU A 56 -12.75 -2.03 6.30
N GLU A 57 -13.57 -2.01 5.25
CA GLU A 57 -13.44 -2.85 4.06
C GLU A 57 -13.77 -2.05 2.80
N GLY A 58 -13.37 -2.58 1.66
CA GLY A 58 -13.66 -2.00 0.35
C GLY A 58 -12.43 -1.92 -0.56
N PRO A 59 -12.63 -1.51 -1.82
CA PRO A 59 -11.55 -1.33 -2.76
C PRO A 59 -10.64 -0.17 -2.33
N TYR A 60 -9.42 -0.17 -2.85
CA TYR A 60 -8.53 0.97 -2.71
C TYR A 60 -9.10 2.18 -3.45
N ILE A 61 -9.22 3.31 -2.74
CA ILE A 61 -9.57 4.59 -3.35
C ILE A 61 -8.29 5.45 -3.38
N PRO A 62 -7.79 5.88 -4.56
CA PRO A 62 -6.47 6.53 -4.66
C PRO A 62 -6.39 7.91 -4.00
N GLU A 63 -5.44 8.17 -3.10
CA GLU A 63 -5.14 9.53 -2.61
C GLU A 63 -3.89 10.10 -3.29
N VAL A 64 -3.89 11.41 -3.57
CA VAL A 64 -2.71 12.08 -4.11
C VAL A 64 -1.57 11.94 -3.11
N GLY A 65 -0.44 11.44 -3.58
CA GLY A 65 0.73 11.16 -2.76
C GLY A 65 0.90 9.69 -2.38
N ASP A 66 -0.10 8.84 -2.60
CA ASP A 66 0.00 7.42 -2.31
C ASP A 66 1.04 6.74 -3.21
N ASN A 67 1.86 5.89 -2.62
CA ASN A 67 2.72 4.97 -3.36
C ASN A 67 1.96 3.65 -3.56
N VAL A 68 1.87 3.19 -4.81
CA VAL A 68 1.08 2.02 -5.22
C VAL A 68 1.89 1.10 -6.13
N LEU A 69 1.56 -0.18 -6.10
CA LEU A 69 2.01 -1.11 -7.14
C LEU A 69 0.93 -1.19 -8.21
N GLY A 70 1.35 -1.20 -9.47
CA GLY A 70 0.43 -1.29 -10.61
C GLY A 70 0.89 -2.29 -11.64
N LYS A 71 -0.05 -2.83 -12.42
CA LYS A 71 0.20 -3.72 -13.55
C LYS A 71 -0.11 -2.99 -14.84
N ILE A 72 0.82 -3.00 -15.78
CA ILE A 72 0.56 -2.46 -17.12
C ILE A 72 -0.48 -3.35 -17.82
N VAL A 73 -1.59 -2.74 -18.24
CA VAL A 73 -2.67 -3.45 -18.95
C VAL A 73 -2.74 -3.09 -20.43
N ASP A 74 -2.26 -1.90 -20.79
CA ASP A 74 -2.26 -1.42 -22.17
C ASP A 74 -1.11 -0.42 -22.39
N VAL A 75 -0.60 -0.39 -23.62
CA VAL A 75 0.49 0.49 -24.06
C VAL A 75 -0.03 1.31 -25.24
N ARG A 76 -0.21 2.61 -25.05
CA ARG A 76 -0.68 3.56 -26.07
C ARG A 76 0.47 4.38 -26.62
N PHE A 77 0.19 5.27 -27.58
CA PHE A 77 1.21 6.09 -28.24
C PHE A 77 2.05 6.97 -27.29
N SER A 78 1.45 7.51 -26.22
CA SER A 78 2.10 8.49 -25.35
C SER A 78 1.91 8.21 -23.85
N ASN A 79 1.30 7.08 -23.50
CA ASN A 79 1.02 6.70 -22.12
C ASN A 79 0.82 5.19 -21.99
N TRP A 80 0.91 4.72 -20.75
CA TRP A 80 0.50 3.38 -20.33
C TRP A 80 -0.76 3.47 -19.51
N THR A 81 -1.66 2.51 -19.74
CA THR A 81 -2.79 2.27 -18.84
C THR A 81 -2.36 1.25 -17.79
N VAL A 82 -2.60 1.58 -16.52
CA VAL A 82 -2.10 0.85 -15.36
C VAL A 82 -3.27 0.46 -14.47
N ASP A 83 -3.38 -0.82 -14.16
CA ASP A 83 -4.28 -1.31 -13.12
C ASP A 83 -3.59 -1.20 -11.75
N ILE A 84 -4.24 -0.54 -10.80
CA ILE A 84 -3.77 -0.37 -9.42
C ILE A 84 -4.76 -0.94 -8.40
N GLY A 85 -5.75 -1.75 -8.82
CA GLY A 85 -6.78 -2.29 -7.93
C GLY A 85 -7.78 -1.25 -7.41
N ALA A 86 -7.84 -0.08 -8.04
CA ALA A 86 -8.85 0.94 -7.81
C ALA A 86 -10.08 0.71 -8.72
N PRO A 87 -11.24 1.33 -8.45
CA PRO A 87 -12.40 1.24 -9.33
C PRO A 87 -12.16 1.77 -10.76
N TYR A 88 -11.12 2.59 -10.93
CA TYR A 88 -10.76 3.21 -12.20
C TYR A 88 -9.29 2.91 -12.54
N GLN A 89 -9.01 2.74 -13.83
CA GLN A 89 -7.65 2.56 -14.31
C GLN A 89 -6.86 3.87 -14.24
N ALA A 90 -5.57 3.75 -13.97
CA ALA A 90 -4.66 4.86 -13.89
C ALA A 90 -3.88 5.05 -15.19
N ASN A 91 -3.39 6.26 -15.43
CA ASN A 91 -2.58 6.62 -16.58
C ASN A 91 -1.17 7.00 -16.14
N LEU A 92 -0.18 6.44 -16.80
CA LEU A 92 1.21 6.85 -16.67
C LEU A 92 1.66 7.48 -17.98
N ARG A 93 1.97 8.77 -17.98
CA ARG A 93 2.45 9.47 -19.18
C ARG A 93 3.96 9.28 -19.32
N VAL A 94 4.48 9.30 -20.55
CA VAL A 94 5.93 9.15 -20.80
C VAL A 94 6.77 10.16 -20.02
N GLN A 95 6.32 11.42 -19.97
CA GLN A 95 6.95 12.49 -19.19
C GLN A 95 7.00 12.24 -17.67
N ASP A 96 6.16 11.34 -17.16
CA ASP A 96 6.06 10.99 -15.74
C ASP A 96 6.69 9.60 -15.46
N ALA A 97 7.07 8.86 -16.50
CA ALA A 97 7.78 7.60 -16.42
C ALA A 97 9.30 7.74 -16.51
N VAL A 98 9.78 8.67 -17.36
CA VAL A 98 11.21 8.79 -17.69
C VAL A 98 11.70 10.21 -17.48
N GLU A 99 12.92 10.35 -16.97
CA GLU A 99 13.56 11.66 -16.76
C GLU A 99 14.06 12.27 -18.07
N GLU A 100 14.54 11.44 -18.99
CA GLU A 100 15.05 11.84 -20.29
C GLU A 100 13.92 12.21 -21.27
N ARG A 101 14.20 13.16 -22.18
CA ARG A 101 13.30 13.47 -23.30
C ARG A 101 13.38 12.36 -24.34
N ILE A 102 12.29 11.62 -24.49
CA ILE A 102 12.16 10.55 -25.48
C ILE A 102 11.46 11.08 -26.73
N ASP A 103 12.01 10.76 -27.90
CA ASP A 103 11.32 10.94 -29.18
C ASP A 103 10.29 9.81 -29.37
N LEU A 104 9.01 10.17 -29.19
CA LEU A 104 7.87 9.25 -29.28
C LEU A 104 7.68 8.67 -30.69
N LEU A 105 8.22 9.31 -31.74
CA LEU A 105 8.12 8.81 -33.11
C LEU A 105 9.14 7.72 -33.41
N LYS A 106 10.20 7.60 -32.61
CA LYS A 106 11.30 6.65 -32.83
C LYS A 106 11.40 5.59 -31.74
N THR A 107 10.72 5.78 -30.62
CA THR A 107 10.87 4.92 -29.45
C THR A 107 9.60 4.13 -29.22
N ASP A 108 9.71 2.80 -29.31
CA ASP A 108 8.65 1.91 -28.87
C ASP A 108 8.57 1.91 -27.33
N LEU A 109 7.45 2.39 -26.80
CA LEU A 109 7.20 2.47 -25.35
C LEU A 109 7.20 1.10 -24.66
N ARG A 110 6.97 0.01 -25.41
CA ARG A 110 7.05 -1.37 -24.88
C ARG A 110 8.45 -1.74 -24.39
N LYS A 111 9.48 -1.04 -24.85
CA LYS A 111 10.86 -1.25 -24.37
C LYS A 111 11.07 -0.77 -22.94
N ILE A 112 10.20 0.11 -22.44
CA ILE A 112 10.27 0.70 -21.11
C ILE A 112 9.39 -0.09 -20.15
N PHE A 113 8.11 -0.21 -20.51
CA PHE A 113 7.16 -1.11 -19.86
C PHE A 113 6.29 -1.79 -20.90
N ASP A 114 6.16 -3.11 -20.77
CA ASP A 114 5.28 -3.91 -21.60
C ASP A 114 4.05 -4.39 -20.81
N ILE A 115 3.06 -4.90 -21.52
CA ILE A 115 1.83 -5.44 -20.92
C ILE A 115 2.19 -6.58 -19.97
N GLY A 116 1.68 -6.49 -18.75
CA GLY A 116 1.94 -7.45 -17.68
C GLY A 116 3.05 -7.05 -16.71
N ASP A 117 3.87 -6.05 -17.05
CA ASP A 117 4.90 -5.55 -16.14
C ASP A 117 4.28 -4.97 -14.87
N ILE A 118 4.94 -5.23 -13.74
CA ILE A 118 4.59 -4.63 -12.45
C ILE A 118 5.48 -3.41 -12.23
N ILE A 119 4.86 -2.29 -11.87
CA ILE A 119 5.54 -1.02 -11.61
C ILE A 119 5.25 -0.52 -10.20
N TYR A 120 6.19 0.24 -9.64
CA TYR A 120 5.99 0.97 -8.40
C TYR A 120 5.89 2.46 -8.71
N ALA A 121 4.74 3.04 -8.45
CA ALA A 121 4.40 4.40 -8.88
C ALA A 121 3.73 5.19 -7.76
N LYS A 122 3.78 6.51 -7.87
CA LYS A 122 3.11 7.44 -6.95
C LYS A 122 1.92 8.08 -7.63
N VAL A 123 0.81 8.21 -6.93
CA VAL A 123 -0.38 8.94 -7.39
C VAL A 123 -0.04 10.43 -7.43
N LYS A 124 0.12 10.98 -8.64
CA LYS A 124 0.47 12.38 -8.88
C LYS A 124 -0.76 13.27 -8.84
N ALA A 125 -1.86 12.82 -9.45
CA ALA A 125 -3.12 13.55 -9.47
C ALA A 125 -4.31 12.58 -9.46
N PHE A 126 -5.38 13.02 -8.81
CA PHE A 126 -6.69 12.39 -8.84
C PHE A 126 -7.74 13.50 -8.90
N ASN A 127 -8.57 13.52 -9.94
CA ASN A 127 -9.51 14.61 -10.21
C ASN A 127 -10.98 14.17 -10.05
N GLU A 128 -11.89 15.14 -10.14
CA GLU A 128 -13.34 14.94 -9.98
C GLU A 128 -13.97 14.04 -11.07
N VAL A 129 -13.26 13.83 -12.19
CA VAL A 129 -13.67 12.92 -13.29
C VAL A 129 -13.09 11.51 -13.07
N ASN A 130 -12.57 11.22 -11.87
CA ASN A 130 -11.93 9.96 -11.51
C ASN A 130 -10.70 9.57 -12.36
N GLN A 131 -10.08 10.54 -13.02
CA GLN A 131 -8.81 10.31 -13.72
C GLN A 131 -7.68 10.26 -12.70
N ILE A 132 -6.90 9.18 -12.76
CA ILE A 132 -5.73 8.95 -11.90
C ILE A 132 -4.49 9.07 -12.78
N ASP A 133 -3.62 10.05 -12.49
CA ASP A 133 -2.32 10.17 -13.14
C ASP A 133 -1.22 9.69 -12.16
N LEU A 134 -0.33 8.83 -12.66
CA LEU A 134 0.79 8.26 -11.92
C LEU A 134 2.13 8.89 -12.33
N THR A 135 3.13 8.74 -11.46
CA THR A 135 4.53 9.03 -11.76
C THR A 135 5.44 7.95 -11.18
N THR A 136 6.45 7.52 -11.93
CA THR A 136 7.50 6.61 -11.42
C THR A 136 8.81 7.36 -11.14
N LYS A 137 8.84 8.68 -11.39
CA LYS A 137 10.01 9.52 -11.09
C LYS A 137 10.30 9.57 -9.59
N GLY A 138 11.57 9.44 -9.24
CA GLY A 138 12.02 9.39 -7.85
C GLY A 138 11.63 8.11 -7.10
N MET A 139 11.01 7.12 -7.76
CA MET A 139 10.72 5.83 -7.17
C MET A 139 11.97 4.93 -7.19
N PRO A 140 12.08 3.95 -6.26
CA PRO A 140 13.10 2.90 -6.29
C PRO A 140 13.26 2.25 -7.67
N PHE A 141 14.42 1.61 -7.90
CA PHE A 141 14.75 0.95 -9.17
C PHE A 141 14.74 1.89 -10.39
N ARG A 142 15.01 3.18 -10.17
CA ARG A 142 14.96 4.24 -11.19
C ARG A 142 13.59 4.32 -11.88
N GLY A 143 12.53 3.96 -11.16
CA GLY A 143 11.17 3.89 -11.70
C GLY A 143 10.95 2.78 -12.72
N GLY A 144 11.88 1.84 -12.89
CA GLY A 144 11.75 0.70 -13.81
C GLY A 144 10.80 -0.40 -13.31
N PRO A 145 10.50 -1.40 -14.17
CA PRO A 145 9.62 -2.49 -13.81
C PRO A 145 10.24 -3.39 -12.74
N LEU A 146 9.41 -3.87 -11.83
CA LEU A 146 9.77 -4.88 -10.84
C LEU A 146 9.80 -6.25 -11.52
N ARG A 147 10.99 -6.83 -11.63
CA ARG A 147 11.20 -8.12 -12.28
C ARG A 147 11.38 -9.23 -11.25
N GLY A 148 10.76 -10.38 -11.53
CA GLY A 148 10.75 -11.53 -10.64
C GLY A 148 9.92 -11.32 -9.38
N GLY A 149 10.07 -12.23 -8.42
CA GLY A 149 9.32 -12.23 -7.18
C GLY A 149 7.83 -12.57 -7.37
N GLN A 150 7.07 -12.35 -6.29
CA GLN A 150 5.64 -12.59 -6.20
C GLN A 150 4.89 -11.32 -5.84
N LEU A 151 3.73 -11.13 -6.49
CA LEU A 151 2.77 -10.11 -6.14
C LEU A 151 1.66 -10.74 -5.30
N VAL A 152 1.42 -10.18 -4.12
CA VAL A 152 0.39 -10.61 -3.18
C VAL A 152 -0.56 -9.45 -2.92
N THR A 153 -1.85 -9.76 -2.81
CA THR A 153 -2.89 -8.78 -2.50
C THR A 153 -3.38 -8.96 -1.07
N ILE A 154 -3.39 -7.87 -0.31
CA ILE A 154 -3.96 -7.74 1.03
C ILE A 154 -5.07 -6.68 1.02
N THR A 155 -5.84 -6.63 2.11
CA THR A 155 -6.89 -5.62 2.24
C THR A 155 -6.25 -4.23 2.37
N PRO A 156 -6.60 -3.23 1.53
CA PRO A 156 -6.00 -1.89 1.59
C PRO A 156 -6.07 -1.24 2.97
N SER A 157 -7.19 -1.40 3.68
CA SER A 157 -7.39 -0.89 5.05
C SER A 157 -6.42 -1.49 6.08
N LYS A 158 -5.81 -2.64 5.78
CA LYS A 158 -4.86 -3.35 6.66
C LYS A 158 -3.40 -3.08 6.29
N VAL A 159 -3.11 -2.34 5.22
CA VAL A 159 -1.73 -1.96 4.82
C VAL A 159 -0.94 -1.31 5.97
N PRO A 160 -1.47 -0.33 6.73
CA PRO A 160 -0.75 0.26 7.85
C PRO A 160 -0.39 -0.76 8.95
N ARG A 161 -1.23 -1.80 9.13
CA ARG A 161 -0.99 -2.88 10.09
C ARG A 161 0.18 -3.77 9.65
N VAL A 162 0.29 -4.07 8.36
CA VAL A 162 1.39 -4.86 7.78
C VAL A 162 2.72 -4.11 7.85
N ILE A 163 2.71 -2.80 7.62
CA ILE A 163 3.90 -1.95 7.77
C ILE A 163 4.34 -1.93 9.25
N GLY A 164 3.38 -1.76 10.18
CA GLY A 164 3.65 -1.62 11.60
C GLY A 164 4.11 -0.20 11.98
N LYS A 165 4.15 0.10 13.27
CA LYS A 165 4.59 1.41 13.79
C LYS A 165 6.03 1.67 13.36
N GLY A 166 6.27 2.73 12.58
CA GLY A 166 7.60 3.05 12.05
C GLY A 166 8.18 2.02 11.08
N GLY A 167 7.37 1.10 10.54
CA GLY A 167 7.86 0.02 9.67
C GLY A 167 8.43 -1.19 10.41
N SER A 168 8.21 -1.32 11.73
CA SER A 168 8.79 -2.40 12.54
C SER A 168 8.45 -3.80 12.03
N MET A 169 7.19 -4.05 11.69
CA MET A 169 6.70 -5.36 11.27
C MET A 169 7.27 -5.75 9.91
N ILE A 170 7.20 -4.85 8.92
CA ILE A 170 7.72 -5.14 7.58
C ILE A 170 9.25 -5.29 7.58
N ASN A 171 9.96 -4.50 8.38
CA ASN A 171 11.42 -4.59 8.49
C ASN A 171 11.84 -5.88 9.20
N MET A 172 11.10 -6.34 10.20
CA MET A 172 11.32 -7.64 10.83
C MET A 172 11.17 -8.79 9.82
N ILE A 173 10.09 -8.79 9.02
CA ILE A 173 9.90 -9.81 7.97
C ILE A 173 11.06 -9.76 6.98
N LYS A 174 11.42 -8.57 6.46
CA LYS A 174 12.55 -8.39 5.54
C LYS A 174 13.87 -8.94 6.09
N LYS A 175 14.19 -8.65 7.35
CA LYS A 175 15.43 -9.11 8.01
C LYS A 175 15.45 -10.63 8.18
N LEU A 176 14.34 -11.22 8.64
CA LEU A 176 14.24 -12.66 8.89
C LEU A 176 14.17 -13.50 7.61
N THR A 177 13.60 -12.98 6.53
CA THR A 177 13.50 -13.74 5.28
C THR A 177 14.57 -13.36 4.27
N GLY A 178 15.32 -12.27 4.49
CA GLY A 178 16.30 -11.74 3.53
C GLY A 178 15.68 -11.27 2.21
N THR A 179 14.35 -11.07 2.16
CA THR A 179 13.63 -10.66 0.95
C THR A 179 13.52 -9.14 0.83
N ARG A 180 13.42 -8.65 -0.41
CA ARG A 180 12.97 -7.29 -0.70
C ARG A 180 11.45 -7.27 -0.71
N ILE A 181 10.86 -6.35 0.06
CA ILE A 181 9.41 -6.19 0.13
C ILE A 181 9.03 -4.74 -0.14
N ILE A 182 8.11 -4.54 -1.08
CA ILE A 182 7.52 -3.24 -1.42
C ILE A 182 6.02 -3.33 -1.18
N VAL A 183 5.50 -2.41 -0.39
CA VAL A 183 4.07 -2.37 -0.02
C VAL A 183 3.45 -1.13 -0.64
N GLY A 184 2.43 -1.32 -1.47
CA GLY A 184 1.58 -0.26 -2.00
C GLY A 184 0.40 0.04 -1.06
N GLN A 185 -0.03 1.30 -1.01
CA GLN A 185 -1.24 1.71 -0.28
C GLN A 185 -2.52 1.06 -0.85
N ASN A 186 -2.45 0.57 -2.08
CA ASN A 186 -3.50 -0.18 -2.72
C ASN A 186 -3.64 -1.64 -2.25
N GLY A 187 -2.89 -2.04 -1.22
CA GLY A 187 -2.93 -3.41 -0.71
C GLY A 187 -2.15 -4.41 -1.56
N TRP A 188 -1.45 -3.96 -2.59
CA TRP A 188 -0.57 -4.83 -3.37
C TRP A 188 0.81 -4.84 -2.71
N VAL A 189 1.40 -6.02 -2.57
CA VAL A 189 2.70 -6.23 -1.95
C VAL A 189 3.56 -7.07 -2.88
N TRP A 190 4.70 -6.52 -3.30
CA TRP A 190 5.68 -7.24 -4.09
C TRP A 190 6.78 -7.75 -3.18
N VAL A 191 7.06 -9.04 -3.26
CA VAL A 191 8.08 -9.74 -2.48
C VAL A 191 9.05 -10.40 -3.45
N SER A 192 10.35 -10.18 -3.27
CA SER A 192 11.38 -10.82 -4.08
C SER A 192 12.55 -11.28 -3.21
N GLY A 193 12.88 -12.56 -3.30
CA GLY A 193 14.02 -13.18 -2.65
C GLY A 193 14.98 -13.86 -3.63
N LYS A 194 16.15 -14.29 -3.14
CA LYS A 194 17.05 -15.19 -3.89
C LYS A 194 16.62 -16.66 -3.77
N ASN A 195 15.88 -17.01 -2.72
CA ASN A 195 15.45 -18.36 -2.41
C ASN A 195 13.92 -18.38 -2.40
N ASP A 196 13.34 -19.22 -3.25
CA ASP A 196 11.89 -19.34 -3.43
C ASP A 196 11.16 -19.73 -2.13
N GLU A 197 11.78 -20.52 -1.25
CA GLU A 197 11.18 -20.92 0.03
C GLU A 197 11.13 -19.75 1.02
N LEU A 198 12.14 -18.88 1.01
CA LEU A 198 12.15 -17.66 1.82
C LEU A 198 11.17 -16.62 1.29
N GLU A 199 11.01 -16.55 -0.03
CA GLU A 199 9.99 -15.72 -0.68
C GLU A 199 8.59 -16.19 -0.28
N LYS A 200 8.30 -17.48 -0.38
CA LYS A 200 7.03 -18.08 0.08
C LYS A 200 6.78 -17.81 1.56
N LEU A 201 7.80 -17.97 2.41
CA LEU A 201 7.67 -17.71 3.84
C LEU A 201 7.31 -16.25 4.15
N ALA A 202 7.92 -15.29 3.44
CA ALA A 202 7.57 -13.88 3.56
C ALA A 202 6.12 -13.62 3.13
N VAL A 203 5.67 -14.23 2.03
CA VAL A 203 4.29 -14.16 1.55
C VAL A 203 3.32 -14.75 2.59
N GLU A 204 3.61 -15.93 3.15
CA GLU A 204 2.81 -16.56 4.21
C GLU A 204 2.68 -15.65 5.43
N ALA A 205 3.77 -15.00 5.85
CA ALA A 205 3.76 -14.07 6.98
C ALA A 205 2.88 -12.83 6.70
N ILE A 206 2.98 -12.24 5.51
CA ILE A 206 2.15 -11.08 5.11
C ILE A 206 0.66 -11.46 5.13
N LEU A 207 0.30 -12.62 4.57
CA LEU A 207 -1.08 -13.11 4.56
C LEU A 207 -1.59 -13.43 5.97
N LYS A 208 -0.73 -13.94 6.85
CA LYS A 208 -1.06 -14.15 8.27
C LYS A 208 -1.39 -12.82 8.96
N VAL A 209 -0.61 -11.77 8.70
CA VAL A 209 -0.87 -10.43 9.25
C VAL A 209 -2.19 -9.86 8.74
N ASP A 210 -2.52 -10.02 7.46
CA ASP A 210 -3.80 -9.59 6.91
C ASP A 210 -4.99 -10.29 7.60
N ARG A 211 -4.88 -11.60 7.85
CA ARG A 211 -5.92 -12.38 8.52
C ARG A 211 -6.07 -12.03 10.00
N GLU A 212 -4.97 -11.84 10.72
CA GLU A 212 -4.96 -11.64 12.17
C GLU A 212 -4.83 -10.16 12.59
N SER A 213 -5.17 -9.22 11.69
CA SER A 213 -4.93 -7.78 11.89
C SER A 213 -5.55 -7.20 13.17
N HIS A 214 -6.62 -7.81 13.67
CA HIS A 214 -7.39 -7.44 14.85
C HIS A 214 -6.81 -8.00 16.17
N VAL A 215 -5.82 -8.89 16.10
CA VAL A 215 -5.23 -9.56 17.27
C VAL A 215 -4.15 -8.68 17.90
N GLN A 216 -4.13 -8.61 19.24
CA GLN A 216 -3.08 -7.93 20.01
C GLN A 216 -1.81 -8.79 20.08
N GLY A 217 -0.62 -8.16 20.16
CA GLY A 217 0.65 -8.89 20.20
C GLY A 217 1.02 -9.58 18.88
N LEU A 218 0.42 -9.16 17.75
CA LEU A 218 0.63 -9.80 16.45
C LEU A 218 2.10 -9.85 16.02
N THR A 219 2.89 -8.83 16.36
CA THR A 219 4.32 -8.78 16.01
C THR A 219 5.08 -9.97 16.57
N ASP A 220 4.89 -10.29 17.85
CA ASP A 220 5.59 -11.39 18.51
C ASP A 220 5.14 -12.75 17.95
N ARG A 221 3.84 -12.90 17.69
CA ARG A 221 3.29 -14.11 17.07
C ARG A 221 3.84 -14.36 15.66
N VAL A 222 3.98 -13.29 14.87
CA VAL A 222 4.57 -13.38 13.53
C VAL A 222 6.07 -13.69 13.62
N LYS A 223 6.78 -13.11 14.60
CA LYS A 223 8.18 -13.41 14.87
C LYS A 223 8.37 -14.89 15.22
N GLU A 224 7.58 -15.42 16.15
CA GLU A 224 7.61 -16.83 16.55
C GLU A 224 7.31 -17.75 15.36
N PHE A 225 6.27 -17.42 14.58
CA PHE A 225 5.92 -18.15 13.36
C PHE A 225 7.09 -18.21 12.37
N LEU A 226 7.71 -17.06 12.07
CA LEU A 226 8.86 -16.98 11.16
C LEU A 226 10.04 -17.79 11.69
N LEU A 227 10.37 -17.67 12.97
CA LEU A 227 11.50 -18.39 13.58
C LEU A 227 11.27 -19.91 13.56
N SER A 228 10.04 -20.37 13.83
CA SER A 228 9.70 -21.80 13.72
C SER A 228 9.93 -22.31 12.31
N ARG A 229 9.40 -21.61 11.30
CA ARG A 229 9.52 -22.02 9.89
C ARG A 229 10.96 -21.98 9.39
N LEU A 230 11.75 -21.00 9.82
CA LEU A 230 13.17 -20.93 9.49
C LEU A 230 13.97 -22.10 10.08
N ARG A 231 13.62 -22.58 11.28
CA ARG A 231 14.21 -23.79 11.86
C ARG A 231 13.90 -25.03 11.01
N ASP A 232 12.64 -25.20 10.60
CA ASP A 232 12.24 -26.30 9.72
C ASP A 232 13.02 -26.27 8.39
N LEU A 233 13.23 -25.08 7.81
CA LEU A 233 14.00 -24.92 6.57
C LEU A 233 15.49 -25.22 6.76
N LYS A 234 16.05 -24.89 7.93
CA LYS A 234 17.43 -25.26 8.29
C LYS A 234 17.57 -26.77 8.47
N GLU A 235 16.63 -27.42 9.16
CA GLU A 235 16.64 -28.89 9.35
C GLU A 235 16.54 -29.63 8.00
N LYS A 236 15.80 -29.07 7.04
CA LYS A 236 15.71 -29.58 5.67
C LYS A 236 16.93 -29.25 4.80
N GLY A 237 17.92 -28.51 5.32
CA GLY A 237 19.13 -28.13 4.58
C GLY A 237 18.93 -27.08 3.49
N ILE A 238 17.77 -26.38 3.48
CA ILE A 238 17.44 -25.36 2.47
C ILE A 238 18.17 -24.04 2.77
N ILE A 239 18.55 -23.82 4.03
CA ILE A 239 19.26 -22.64 4.49
C ILE A 239 20.42 -23.08 5.40
N GLU A 240 21.61 -22.57 5.12
CA GLU A 240 22.83 -22.91 5.89
C GLU A 240 22.95 -22.11 7.20
N VAL A 241 22.49 -20.85 7.20
CA VAL A 241 22.66 -19.92 8.32
C VAL A 241 21.32 -19.28 8.71
N MET A 242 21.03 -19.26 10.01
CA MET A 242 19.87 -18.54 10.53
C MET A 242 20.12 -17.04 10.47
N PRO A 243 19.22 -16.24 9.87
CA PRO A 243 19.34 -14.80 9.90
C PRO A 243 19.24 -14.30 11.35
N GLN A 244 20.25 -13.52 11.76
CA GLN A 244 20.27 -12.89 13.08
C GLN A 244 19.47 -11.58 13.02
N LEU A 245 18.57 -11.39 13.97
CA LEU A 245 18.06 -10.06 14.27
C LEU A 245 19.13 -9.37 15.10
N GLU A 246 19.94 -8.50 14.50
CA GLU A 246 20.74 -7.56 15.28
C GLU A 246 19.78 -6.70 16.12
N GLU A 247 19.92 -6.79 17.45
CA GLU A 247 19.37 -5.83 18.41
C GLU A 247 20.21 -4.55 18.31
N ASN A 248 19.88 -3.67 17.37
CA ASN A 248 20.47 -2.33 17.33
C ASN A 248 19.40 -1.29 17.73
N ASP A 249 19.67 -0.73 18.91
CA ASP A 249 19.29 0.56 19.50
C ASP A 249 17.84 0.82 19.92
N GLU A 250 17.55 0.38 21.16
CA GLU A 250 17.00 1.32 22.14
C GLU A 250 17.92 2.54 22.26
N GLY A 251 17.56 3.67 21.63
CA GLY A 251 18.20 4.95 21.94
C GLY A 251 18.35 5.89 20.76
N GLU A 252 17.37 6.76 20.58
CA GLU A 252 17.58 8.21 20.47
C GLU A 252 16.22 8.90 20.56
N GLU A 253 15.68 8.96 21.79
CA GLU A 253 14.88 10.10 22.21
C GLU A 253 15.84 11.27 22.41
N LYS A 254 15.78 12.27 21.53
CA LYS A 254 16.04 13.68 21.84
C LYS A 254 15.13 14.57 21.02
#